data_AF-A0A1G1KHG6-F1
#
_entry.id   AF-A0A1G1KHG6-F1
#
_cell.length_a   1.000
_cell.length_b   1.000
_cell.length_c   1.000
_cell.angle_alpha   90.00
_cell.angle_beta   90.00
_cell.angle_gamma   90.00
#
_symmetry.space_group_name_H-M   'P 1'
#
loop_
_entity.id
_entity.type
_entity.pdbx_description
1 polymer ?
#
loop_
_entity_poly.entity_id
_entity_poly.type
_entity_poly.pdbx_seq_one_letter_code
_entity_poly.pdbx_strand_id
1 'polypeptide(L)'
;MRPRPVFFAFLLLLAGCSVQRPEEFDRLLKEDPHFAQMISARDQARQEIQALKKDLLAKKKAMDAEIERLRGEYDAYARTQNQKVAKYEAYLSAARSVLRREVDTAEAQLEAKRTELKGYRETLDQVKKMSRGAKGIKITPDEKERWEDRSLLLSEKIRPLEDDIRQLQADIQLKKKKIAYLG
;
A
#
# COMPACT_ATOMS: atom_id res chain seq x y z
N MET A 1 65.53 36.95 -45.89
CA MET A 1 66.18 36.21 -47.01
C MET A 1 67.35 35.39 -46.47
N ARG A 2 67.16 34.07 -46.38
CA ARG A 2 68.09 32.94 -46.63
C ARG A 2 67.57 31.69 -45.88
N PRO A 3 67.73 30.48 -46.44
CA PRO A 3 66.84 29.33 -46.13
C PRO A 3 67.53 28.14 -45.43
N ARG A 4 66.74 27.39 -44.63
CA ARG A 4 66.88 25.97 -44.17
C ARG A 4 68.19 25.62 -43.39
N PRO A 5 68.36 24.45 -42.72
CA PRO A 5 67.54 23.23 -42.62
C PRO A 5 67.48 22.58 -41.21
N VAL A 6 66.30 22.28 -40.64
CA VAL A 6 66.19 21.23 -39.59
C VAL A 6 64.97 20.35 -39.87
N PHE A 7 64.90 19.87 -41.11
CA PHE A 7 64.03 18.77 -41.52
C PHE A 7 64.92 17.52 -41.67
N PHE A 8 65.59 17.12 -40.59
CA PHE A 8 66.48 15.94 -40.61
C PHE A 8 66.52 15.16 -39.28
N ALA A 9 65.62 15.46 -38.34
CA ALA A 9 65.48 14.68 -37.10
C ALA A 9 64.28 13.72 -37.10
N PHE A 10 63.40 13.79 -38.11
CA PHE A 10 62.18 12.98 -38.18
C PHE A 10 62.33 11.66 -38.97
N LEU A 11 63.52 11.39 -39.52
CA LEU A 11 63.77 10.22 -40.38
C LEU A 11 64.60 9.10 -39.71
N LEU A 12 65.04 9.27 -38.46
CA LEU A 12 65.82 8.27 -37.72
C LEU A 12 65.01 7.49 -36.66
N LEU A 13 63.72 7.79 -36.48
CA LEU A 13 62.81 7.04 -35.58
C LEU A 13 61.93 6.01 -36.32
N LEU A 14 62.11 5.84 -37.64
CA LEU A 14 61.38 4.88 -38.47
C LEU A 14 62.19 3.63 -38.86
N ALA A 15 63.43 3.49 -38.37
CA ALA A 15 64.33 2.37 -38.69
C ALA A 15 64.35 1.27 -37.59
N GLY A 16 63.27 1.11 -36.83
CA GLY A 16 63.15 0.13 -35.74
C GLY A 16 61.98 -0.84 -35.83
N CYS A 17 61.15 -0.75 -36.87
CA CYS A 17 60.17 -1.79 -37.19
C CYS A 17 60.76 -2.65 -38.30
N SER A 18 61.62 -3.60 -37.95
CA SER A 18 61.94 -4.69 -38.88
C SER A 18 60.63 -5.42 -39.19
N VAL A 19 60.13 -5.20 -40.40
CA VAL A 19 59.14 -6.08 -41.02
C VAL A 19 59.85 -7.43 -41.16
N GLN A 20 59.70 -8.27 -40.13
CA GLN A 20 60.26 -9.61 -40.07
C GLN A 20 59.69 -10.36 -41.27
N ARG A 21 60.54 -10.65 -42.26
CA ARG A 21 60.09 -11.33 -43.48
C ARG A 21 59.57 -12.72 -43.07
N PRO A 22 58.42 -13.18 -43.60
CA PRO A 22 57.86 -14.50 -43.27
C PRO A 22 58.90 -15.63 -43.38
N GLU A 23 59.81 -15.51 -44.35
CA GLU A 23 60.89 -16.47 -44.62
C GLU A 23 61.93 -16.60 -43.48
N GLU A 24 62.22 -15.52 -42.76
CA GLU A 24 63.18 -15.54 -41.63
C GLU A 24 62.56 -16.16 -40.39
N PHE A 25 61.26 -15.91 -40.18
CA PHE A 25 60.49 -16.55 -39.11
C PHE A 25 60.37 -18.06 -39.34
N ASP A 26 60.09 -18.48 -40.58
CA ASP A 26 60.01 -19.91 -40.94
C ASP A 26 61.36 -20.63 -40.82
N ARG A 27 62.49 -19.95 -41.04
CA ARG A 27 63.83 -20.49 -40.76
C ARG A 27 64.07 -20.64 -39.26
N LEU A 28 63.76 -19.62 -38.46
CA LEU A 28 63.87 -19.64 -36.99
C LEU A 28 63.04 -20.75 -36.35
N LEU A 29 61.83 -21.02 -36.87
CA LEU A 29 60.99 -22.13 -36.42
C LEU A 29 61.59 -23.52 -36.74
N LYS A 30 62.41 -23.64 -37.79
CA LYS A 30 63.08 -24.90 -38.17
C LYS A 30 64.40 -25.11 -37.43
N GLU A 31 65.14 -24.04 -37.16
CA GLU A 31 66.48 -24.09 -36.56
C GLU A 31 66.45 -24.10 -35.02
N ASP A 32 65.42 -23.53 -34.39
CA ASP A 32 65.25 -23.52 -32.93
C ASP A 32 63.92 -24.16 -32.50
N PRO A 33 63.93 -25.47 -32.14
CA PRO A 33 62.76 -26.19 -31.66
C PRO A 33 62.14 -25.60 -30.38
N HIS A 34 62.96 -24.99 -29.52
CA HIS A 34 62.47 -24.38 -28.28
C HIS A 34 61.69 -23.08 -28.58
N PHE A 35 62.19 -22.26 -29.51
CA PHE A 35 61.45 -21.11 -30.02
C PHE A 35 60.12 -21.51 -30.67
N ALA A 36 60.11 -22.57 -31.48
CA ALA A 36 58.89 -23.10 -32.08
C ALA A 36 57.85 -23.54 -31.02
N GLN A 37 58.28 -24.19 -29.94
CA GLN A 37 57.41 -24.56 -28.82
C GLN A 37 56.84 -23.33 -28.10
N MET A 38 57.66 -22.29 -27.86
CA MET A 38 57.20 -21.05 -27.23
C MET A 38 56.15 -20.32 -28.08
N ILE A 39 56.34 -20.26 -29.41
CA ILE A 39 55.36 -19.67 -30.33
C ILE A 39 54.05 -20.47 -30.30
N SER A 40 54.13 -21.80 -30.38
CA SER A 40 52.95 -22.67 -30.28
C SER A 40 52.20 -22.47 -28.95
N ALA A 41 52.92 -22.43 -27.82
CA ALA A 41 52.33 -22.21 -26.50
C ALA A 41 51.68 -20.82 -26.38
N ARG A 42 52.31 -19.77 -26.93
CA ARG A 42 51.73 -18.42 -27.01
C ARG A 42 50.44 -18.41 -27.81
N ASP A 43 50.41 -19.09 -28.95
CA ASP A 43 49.24 -19.10 -29.83
C ASP A 43 48.10 -19.92 -29.23
N GLN A 44 48.40 -21.04 -28.56
CA GLN A 44 47.44 -21.78 -27.73
C GLN A 44 46.87 -20.91 -26.60
N ALA A 45 47.72 -20.24 -25.81
CA ALA A 45 47.28 -19.34 -24.75
C ALA A 45 46.41 -18.19 -25.29
N ARG A 46 46.73 -17.64 -26.47
CA ARG A 46 45.90 -16.64 -27.14
C ARG A 46 44.52 -17.18 -27.52
N GLN A 47 44.44 -18.40 -28.04
CA GLN A 47 43.18 -19.05 -28.38
C GLN A 47 42.34 -19.31 -27.12
N GLU A 48 42.95 -19.79 -26.04
CA GLU A 48 42.29 -19.99 -24.74
C GLU A 48 41.75 -18.67 -24.17
N ILE A 49 42.55 -17.60 -24.20
CA ILE A 49 42.11 -16.27 -23.76
C ILE A 49 40.92 -15.79 -24.61
N GLN A 50 40.94 -16.00 -25.93
CA GLN A 50 39.82 -15.62 -26.79
C GLN A 50 38.57 -16.44 -26.49
N ALA A 51 38.71 -17.75 -26.24
CA ALA A 51 37.60 -18.61 -25.85
C ALA A 51 37.00 -18.18 -24.50
N LEU A 52 37.83 -17.93 -23.49
CA LEU A 52 37.40 -17.43 -22.18
C LEU A 52 36.71 -16.07 -22.28
N LYS A 53 37.23 -15.15 -23.10
CA LYS A 53 36.57 -13.85 -23.34
C LYS A 53 35.19 -14.02 -23.95
N LYS A 54 35.03 -14.92 -24.93
CA LYS A 54 33.73 -15.21 -25.55
C LYS A 54 32.75 -15.81 -24.54
N ASP A 55 33.20 -16.78 -23.75
CA ASP A 55 32.38 -17.42 -22.71
C ASP A 55 31.92 -16.42 -21.64
N LEU A 56 32.84 -15.60 -21.11
CA LEU A 56 32.51 -14.56 -20.14
C LEU A 56 31.54 -13.52 -20.69
N LEU A 57 31.70 -13.10 -21.95
CA LEU A 57 30.76 -12.19 -22.59
C LEU A 57 29.38 -12.82 -22.78
N ALA A 58 29.31 -14.10 -23.15
CA ALA A 58 28.05 -14.82 -23.27
C ALA A 58 27.34 -14.95 -21.91
N LYS A 59 28.07 -15.35 -20.86
CA LYS A 59 27.57 -15.43 -19.48
C LYS A 59 27.10 -14.08 -18.97
N LYS A 60 27.87 -13.02 -19.20
CA LYS A 60 27.46 -11.66 -18.83
C LYS A 60 26.13 -11.28 -19.50
N LYS A 61 26.01 -11.46 -20.81
CA LYS A 61 24.76 -11.16 -21.53
C LYS A 61 23.57 -11.97 -21.00
N ALA A 62 23.77 -13.25 -20.70
CA ALA A 62 22.73 -14.10 -20.14
C ALA A 62 22.29 -13.60 -18.74
N MET A 63 23.24 -13.22 -17.89
CA MET A 63 22.94 -12.66 -16.57
C MET A 63 22.27 -11.28 -16.65
N ASP A 64 22.72 -10.41 -17.55
CA ASP A 64 22.10 -9.10 -17.79
C ASP A 64 20.63 -9.28 -18.24
N ALA A 65 20.36 -10.22 -19.14
CA ALA A 65 19.00 -10.54 -19.57
C ALA A 65 18.13 -11.10 -18.43
N GLU A 66 18.69 -11.95 -17.58
CA GLU A 66 17.99 -12.51 -16.42
C GLU A 66 17.68 -11.43 -15.37
N ILE A 67 18.61 -10.50 -15.14
CA ILE A 67 18.40 -9.34 -14.25
C ILE A 67 17.24 -8.49 -14.76
N GLU A 68 17.21 -8.18 -16.06
CA GLU A 68 16.12 -7.37 -16.64
C GLU A 68 14.79 -8.10 -16.59
N ARG A 69 14.77 -9.43 -16.82
CA ARG A 69 13.57 -10.25 -16.64
C ARG A 69 13.04 -10.16 -15.20
N LEU A 70 13.91 -10.40 -14.22
CA LEU A 70 13.55 -10.35 -12.79
C LEU A 70 13.07 -8.97 -12.35
N ARG A 71 13.70 -7.89 -12.85
CA ARG A 71 13.24 -6.52 -12.63
C ARG A 71 11.83 -6.30 -13.17
N GLY A 72 11.57 -6.74 -14.40
CA GLY A 72 10.24 -6.63 -15.02
C GLY A 72 9.17 -7.39 -14.23
N GLU A 73 9.48 -8.60 -13.76
CA GLU A 73 8.56 -9.39 -12.92
C GLU A 73 8.28 -8.74 -11.58
N TYR A 74 9.33 -8.21 -10.92
CA TYR A 74 9.18 -7.48 -9.68
C TYR A 74 8.31 -6.23 -9.85
N ASP A 75 8.55 -5.44 -10.89
CA ASP A 75 7.77 -4.22 -11.16
C ASP A 75 6.30 -4.54 -11.44
N ALA A 76 6.03 -5.59 -12.23
CA ALA A 76 4.67 -6.06 -12.50
C ALA A 76 3.97 -6.53 -11.23
N TYR A 77 4.68 -7.30 -10.39
CA TYR A 77 4.19 -7.73 -9.09
C TYR A 77 3.90 -6.54 -8.17
N ALA A 78 4.84 -5.61 -8.04
CA ALA A 78 4.70 -4.41 -7.22
C ALA A 78 3.51 -3.55 -7.65
N ARG A 79 3.34 -3.32 -8.96
CA ARG A 79 2.16 -2.62 -9.51
C ARG A 79 0.87 -3.32 -9.15
N THR A 80 0.83 -4.65 -9.27
CA THR A 80 -0.35 -5.45 -8.93
C THR A 80 -0.69 -5.35 -7.45
N GLN A 81 0.31 -5.40 -6.57
CA GLN A 81 0.10 -5.25 -5.13
C GLN A 81 -0.36 -3.83 -4.77
N ASN A 82 0.24 -2.79 -5.36
CA ASN A 82 -0.19 -1.41 -5.14
C ASN A 82 -1.63 -1.18 -5.61
N GLN A 83 -2.04 -1.78 -6.72
CA GLN A 83 -3.44 -1.75 -7.17
C GLN A 83 -4.38 -2.46 -6.17
N LYS A 84 -3.97 -3.59 -5.59
CA LYS A 84 -4.75 -4.27 -4.55
C LYS A 84 -4.87 -3.41 -3.29
N VAL A 85 -3.76 -2.83 -2.83
CA VAL A 85 -3.74 -1.92 -1.67
C VAL A 85 -4.70 -0.75 -1.90
N ALA A 86 -4.60 -0.06 -3.04
CA ALA A 86 -5.49 1.06 -3.38
C ALA A 86 -6.98 0.64 -3.40
N LYS A 87 -7.30 -0.57 -3.89
CA LYS A 87 -8.66 -1.10 -3.85
C LYS A 87 -9.15 -1.33 -2.42
N TYR A 88 -8.32 -1.91 -1.57
CA TYR A 88 -8.67 -2.13 -0.16
C TYR A 88 -8.82 -0.80 0.60
N GLU A 89 -7.94 0.17 0.37
CA GLU A 89 -8.05 1.51 0.95
C GLU A 89 -9.36 2.20 0.55
N ALA A 90 -9.71 2.15 -0.74
CA ALA A 90 -10.97 2.69 -1.25
C ALA A 90 -12.18 1.99 -0.60
N TYR A 91 -12.15 0.66 -0.51
CA TYR A 91 -13.21 -0.12 0.14
C TYR A 91 -13.36 0.24 1.63
N LEU A 92 -12.26 0.29 2.39
CA LEU A 92 -12.27 0.66 3.81
C LEU A 92 -12.73 2.10 4.01
N SER A 93 -12.33 3.02 3.14
CA SER A 93 -12.80 4.41 3.14
C SER A 93 -14.32 4.50 2.92
N ALA A 94 -14.85 3.77 1.94
CA ALA A 94 -16.28 3.71 1.68
C ALA A 94 -17.05 3.12 2.86
N ALA A 95 -16.59 1.99 3.42
CA ALA A 95 -17.20 1.35 4.58
C ALA A 95 -17.25 2.29 5.80
N ARG A 96 -16.16 3.03 6.07
CA ARG A 96 -16.12 4.04 7.13
C ARG A 96 -17.11 5.17 6.88
N SER A 97 -17.23 5.64 5.64
CA SER A 97 -18.18 6.72 5.29
C SER A 97 -19.61 6.30 5.55
N VAL A 98 -19.99 5.07 5.17
CA VAL A 98 -21.32 4.51 5.45
C VAL A 98 -21.56 4.41 6.95
N LEU A 99 -20.63 3.82 7.71
CA LEU A 99 -20.76 3.69 9.16
C LEU A 99 -20.89 5.04 9.88
N ARG A 100 -20.17 6.07 9.43
CA ARG A 100 -20.30 7.44 9.98
C ARG A 100 -21.72 7.98 9.77
N ARG A 101 -22.25 7.88 8.55
CA ARG A 101 -23.63 8.31 8.26
C ARG A 101 -24.67 7.55 9.09
N GLU A 102 -24.46 6.25 9.28
CA GLU A 102 -25.33 5.44 10.13
C GLU A 102 -25.27 5.86 11.60
N VAL A 103 -24.07 6.21 12.10
CA VAL A 103 -23.89 6.77 13.46
C VAL A 103 -24.62 8.09 13.58
N ASP A 104 -24.40 9.03 12.66
CA ASP A 104 -25.04 10.36 12.69
C ASP A 104 -26.58 10.23 12.67
N THR A 105 -27.10 9.32 11.84
CA THR A 105 -28.54 9.03 11.77
C THR A 105 -29.06 8.42 13.07
N ALA A 106 -28.34 7.45 13.64
CA ALA A 106 -28.72 6.82 14.89
C ALA A 106 -28.65 7.79 16.08
N GLU A 107 -27.68 8.71 16.10
CA GLU A 107 -27.58 9.77 17.11
C GLU A 107 -28.77 10.73 17.02
N ALA A 108 -29.19 11.13 15.82
CA ALA A 108 -30.39 11.94 15.64
C ALA A 108 -31.66 11.20 16.13
N GLN A 109 -31.79 9.91 15.83
CA GLN A 109 -32.89 9.08 16.32
C GLN A 109 -32.88 8.93 17.85
N LEU A 110 -31.69 8.75 18.43
CA LEU A 110 -31.50 8.65 19.87
C LEU A 110 -31.98 9.93 20.57
N GLU A 111 -31.61 11.11 20.05
CA GLU A 111 -32.03 12.38 20.64
C GLU A 111 -33.54 12.65 20.48
N ALA A 112 -34.12 12.28 19.34
CA ALA A 112 -35.56 12.34 19.15
C ALA A 112 -36.29 11.46 20.18
N LYS A 113 -35.87 10.20 20.36
CA LYS A 113 -36.47 9.29 21.35
C LYS A 113 -36.25 9.76 22.79
N ARG A 114 -35.11 10.36 23.11
CA ARG A 114 -34.86 10.96 24.44
C ARG A 114 -35.82 12.10 24.74
N THR A 115 -36.08 12.95 23.74
CA THR A 115 -37.03 14.05 23.86
C THR A 115 -38.46 13.52 24.02
N GLU A 116 -38.84 12.51 23.24
CA GLU A 116 -40.14 11.83 23.39
C GLU A 116 -40.31 11.20 24.78
N LEU A 117 -39.30 10.49 25.27
CA LEU A 117 -39.30 9.87 26.60
C LEU A 117 -39.44 10.92 27.71
N LYS A 118 -38.72 12.03 27.57
CA LYS A 118 -38.84 13.17 28.49
C LYS A 118 -40.27 13.71 28.51
N GLY A 119 -40.88 13.91 27.34
CA GLY A 119 -42.27 14.37 27.23
C GLY A 119 -43.27 13.41 27.86
N TYR A 120 -43.12 12.10 27.64
CA TYR A 120 -43.98 11.11 28.30
C TYR A 120 -43.81 11.08 29.81
N ARG A 121 -42.58 11.18 30.32
CA ARG A 121 -42.31 11.24 31.77
C ARG A 121 -42.90 12.50 32.40
N GLU A 122 -42.75 13.65 31.77
CA GLU A 122 -43.37 14.91 32.23
C GLU A 122 -44.90 14.81 32.25
N THR A 123 -45.49 14.23 31.20
CA THR A 123 -46.94 14.01 31.12
C THR A 123 -47.42 13.03 32.20
N LEU A 124 -46.67 11.95 32.43
CA LEU A 124 -46.98 10.97 33.47
C LEU A 124 -46.94 11.61 34.87
N ASP A 125 -45.95 12.46 35.13
CA ASP A 125 -45.85 13.20 36.39
C ASP A 125 -47.00 14.18 36.57
N GLN A 126 -47.44 14.86 35.50
CA GLN A 126 -48.63 15.71 35.55
C GLN A 126 -49.90 14.90 35.84
N VAL A 127 -50.10 13.76 35.14
CA VAL A 127 -51.24 12.86 35.39
C VAL A 127 -51.24 12.35 36.83
N LYS A 128 -50.09 11.96 37.37
CA LYS A 128 -49.94 11.54 38.78
C LYS A 128 -50.22 12.67 39.77
N LYS A 129 -49.86 13.92 39.46
CA LYS A 129 -50.20 15.08 40.29
C LYS A 129 -51.71 15.34 40.27
N MET A 130 -52.33 15.24 39.10
CA MET A 130 -53.78 15.40 38.94
C MET A 130 -54.54 14.31 39.71
N SER A 131 -54.14 13.04 39.61
CA SER A 131 -54.82 11.93 40.31
C SER A 131 -54.72 12.00 41.84
N ARG A 132 -53.66 12.63 42.37
CA ARG A 132 -53.47 12.85 43.82
C ARG A 132 -54.34 13.99 44.37
N GLY A 133 -54.94 14.81 43.51
CA GLY A 133 -55.74 15.98 43.88
C GLY A 133 -54.87 17.15 44.38
N ALA A 134 -55.13 18.34 43.84
CA ALA A 134 -54.62 19.57 44.45
C ALA A 134 -55.48 19.92 45.68
N LYS A 135 -54.88 20.57 46.70
CA LYS A 135 -55.62 21.03 47.89
C LYS A 135 -56.89 21.78 47.48
N GLY A 136 -58.06 21.24 47.85
CA GLY A 136 -59.37 21.84 47.60
C GLY A 136 -60.17 21.28 46.41
N ILE A 137 -59.61 20.39 45.58
CA ILE A 137 -60.33 19.76 44.46
C ILE A 137 -60.78 18.35 44.89
N LYS A 138 -62.09 18.10 44.91
CA LYS A 138 -62.67 16.76 45.09
C LYS A 138 -62.75 16.07 43.73
N ILE A 139 -61.91 15.06 43.53
CA ILE A 139 -61.91 14.21 42.34
C ILE A 139 -62.96 13.11 42.54
N THR A 140 -63.83 12.93 41.56
CA THR A 140 -64.83 11.84 41.58
C THR A 140 -64.15 10.47 41.35
N PRO A 141 -64.76 9.35 41.78
CA PRO A 141 -64.23 8.01 41.50
C PRO A 141 -63.96 7.76 40.01
N ASP A 142 -64.88 8.15 39.13
CA ASP A 142 -64.76 7.97 37.67
C ASP A 142 -63.59 8.79 37.09
N GLU A 143 -63.36 10.00 37.57
CA GLU A 143 -62.21 10.81 37.14
C GLU A 143 -60.89 10.19 37.60
N LYS A 144 -60.87 9.62 38.81
CA LYS A 144 -59.69 8.93 39.34
C LYS A 144 -59.33 7.71 38.49
N GLU A 145 -60.32 6.90 38.13
CA GLU A 145 -60.15 5.75 37.24
C GLU A 145 -59.57 6.17 35.88
N ARG A 146 -60.12 7.23 35.25
CA ARG A 146 -59.58 7.77 33.99
C ARG A 146 -58.12 8.22 34.10
N TRP A 147 -57.71 8.81 35.22
CA TRP A 147 -56.31 9.21 35.44
C TRP A 147 -55.39 8.01 35.67
N GLU A 148 -55.88 6.97 36.35
CA GLU A 148 -55.16 5.71 36.55
C GLU A 148 -54.94 4.99 35.22
N ASP A 149 -55.96 4.87 34.38
CA ASP A 149 -55.85 4.32 33.02
C ASP A 149 -54.84 5.08 32.17
N ARG A 150 -54.90 6.41 32.19
CA ARG A 150 -53.96 7.25 31.43
C ARG A 150 -52.54 7.12 31.95
N SER A 151 -52.35 6.94 33.26
CA SER A 151 -51.04 6.67 33.87
C SER A 151 -50.50 5.31 33.45
N LEU A 152 -51.35 4.29 33.40
CA LEU A 152 -50.99 2.95 32.96
C LEU A 152 -50.52 2.97 31.50
N LEU A 153 -51.33 3.56 30.61
CA LEU A 153 -51.01 3.66 29.18
C LEU A 153 -49.70 4.42 28.91
N LEU A 154 -49.44 5.50 29.65
CA LEU A 154 -48.16 6.23 29.55
C LEU A 154 -46.98 5.38 30.04
N SER A 155 -47.16 4.63 31.13
CA SER A 155 -46.13 3.74 31.68
C SER A 155 -45.81 2.60 30.69
N GLU A 156 -46.82 2.04 30.03
CA GLU A 156 -46.67 1.04 28.98
C GLU A 156 -45.90 1.56 27.76
N LYS A 157 -46.04 2.86 27.41
CA LYS A 157 -45.28 3.49 26.31
C LYS A 157 -43.85 3.84 26.69
N ILE A 158 -43.59 4.17 27.95
CA ILE A 158 -42.25 4.57 28.42
C ILE A 158 -41.25 3.41 28.34
N ARG A 159 -41.65 2.22 28.79
CA ARG A 159 -40.76 1.06 28.84
C ARG A 159 -40.14 0.65 27.50
N PRO A 160 -40.90 0.43 26.42
CA PRO A 160 -40.32 0.09 25.12
C PRO A 160 -39.43 1.22 24.58
N LEU A 161 -39.75 2.48 24.88
CA LEU A 161 -38.93 3.62 24.46
C LEU A 161 -37.57 3.66 25.20
N GLU A 162 -37.53 3.27 26.47
CA GLU A 162 -36.28 3.10 27.24
C GLU A 162 -35.43 1.95 26.70
N ASP A 163 -36.07 0.85 26.30
CA ASP A 163 -35.40 -0.29 25.67
C ASP A 163 -34.79 0.11 24.32
N ASP A 164 -35.56 0.81 23.48
CA ASP A 164 -35.09 1.34 22.20
C ASP A 164 -33.90 2.29 22.37
N ILE A 165 -33.95 3.19 23.36
CA ILE A 165 -32.85 4.13 23.67
C ILE A 165 -31.59 3.34 24.05
N ARG A 166 -31.71 2.35 24.92
CA ARG A 166 -30.57 1.51 25.33
C ARG A 166 -29.97 0.75 24.15
N GLN A 167 -30.83 0.18 23.29
CA GLN A 167 -30.39 -0.53 22.10
C GLN A 167 -29.66 0.40 21.12
N LEU A 168 -30.22 1.58 20.83
CA LEU A 168 -29.57 2.57 19.96
C LEU A 168 -28.23 3.02 20.50
N GLN A 169 -28.11 3.24 21.82
CA GLN A 169 -26.82 3.58 22.44
C GLN A 169 -25.79 2.48 22.24
N ALA A 170 -26.16 1.21 22.46
CA ALA A 170 -25.28 0.08 22.24
C ALA A 170 -24.84 -0.03 20.77
N ASP A 171 -25.78 0.14 19.84
CA ASP A 171 -25.51 0.08 18.41
C ASP A 171 -24.58 1.21 17.95
N ILE A 172 -24.78 2.44 18.43
CA ILE A 172 -23.90 3.58 18.15
C ILE A 172 -22.48 3.28 18.65
N GLN A 173 -22.34 2.78 19.89
CA GLN A 173 -21.04 2.43 20.44
C GLN A 173 -20.34 1.33 19.64
N LEU A 174 -21.09 0.31 19.22
CA LEU A 174 -20.55 -0.75 18.38
C LEU A 174 -20.09 -0.22 17.02
N LYS A 175 -20.89 0.63 16.36
CA LYS A 175 -20.51 1.24 15.07
C LYS A 175 -19.29 2.15 15.20
N LYS A 176 -19.19 2.95 16.28
CA LYS A 176 -17.99 3.76 16.57
C LYS A 176 -16.74 2.90 16.75
N LYS A 177 -16.84 1.78 17.46
CA LYS A 177 -15.74 0.80 17.56
C LYS A 177 -15.36 0.19 16.21
N LYS A 178 -16.35 -0.17 15.38
CA LYS A 178 -16.10 -0.65 14.01
C LYS A 178 -15.35 0.40 13.18
N ILE A 179 -15.75 1.67 13.24
CA ILE A 179 -15.04 2.76 12.54
C ILE A 179 -13.59 2.85 13.01
N ALA A 180 -13.34 2.77 14.32
CA ALA A 180 -11.99 2.81 14.88
C ALA A 180 -11.12 1.62 14.45
N TYR A 181 -11.70 0.42 14.32
CA TYR A 181 -10.97 -0.76 13.84
C TYR A 181 -10.63 -0.70 12.35
N LEU A 182 -11.43 0.03 11.55
CA LEU A 182 -11.16 0.27 10.13
C LEU A 182 -10.22 1.47 9.90
N GLY A 183 -9.76 2.13 10.97
CA GLY A 183 -8.87 3.30 10.96
C GLY A 183 -7.45 2.95 11.36
#